data_AF-A0A817GCP3-F1
#
_entry.id   AF-A0A817GCP3-F1
#
_cell.length_a   1.000
_cell.length_b   1.000
_cell.length_c   1.000
_cell.angle_alpha   90.00
_cell.angle_beta   90.00
_cell.angle_gamma   90.00
#
_symmetry.space_group_name_H-M   'P 1'
#
loop_
_entity.id
_entity.type
_entity.pdbx_description
1 polymer ?
#
loop_
_entity_poly.entity_id
_entity_poly.type
_entity_poly.pdbx_seq_one_letter_code
_entity_poly.pdbx_strand_id
1 'polypeptide(L)'
;MKPHRIHMIHNLILNYGLYRKMEVYRPYKAIADEMTRFHCDEYVKFIQNIRPDNIVDFNKQIQRFNVGEDCPIFEGLYEFCQISVGGSLVAILELLRYHQRVLYIDINIHHGDGVEEAFYITDRVMTISFHKFGEYFPDTGDLRFTNMATQIKANLDEYDRLIDERVRLIHGKKSFRTYRSKGRDR
;
A
#
# COMPACT_ATOMS: atom_id res chain seq x y z
N MET A 1 10.95 -1.08 -7.00
CA MET A 1 10.34 0.02 -6.20
C MET A 1 11.44 0.98 -5.71
N LYS A 2 11.23 2.31 -5.62
CA LYS A 2 12.24 3.29 -5.11
C LYS A 2 11.71 4.11 -3.91
N PRO A 3 12.15 3.85 -2.65
CA PRO A 3 11.68 4.57 -1.46
C PRO A 3 11.88 6.10 -1.50
N HIS A 4 12.90 6.55 -2.24
CA HIS A 4 13.25 7.96 -2.38
C HIS A 4 12.08 8.86 -2.81
N ARG A 5 11.08 8.31 -3.53
CA ARG A 5 9.87 9.04 -3.91
C ARG A 5 9.13 9.65 -2.71
N ILE A 6 9.15 8.99 -1.55
CA ILE A 6 8.51 9.48 -0.32
C ILE A 6 9.26 10.70 0.22
N HIS A 7 10.60 10.66 0.18
CA HIS A 7 11.44 11.80 0.55
C HIS A 7 11.22 13.01 -0.38
N MET A 8 11.09 12.77 -1.69
CA MET A 8 10.77 13.83 -2.65
C MET A 8 9.42 14.49 -2.34
N ILE A 9 8.37 13.70 -2.06
CA ILE A 9 7.05 14.22 -1.69
C ILE A 9 7.14 15.03 -0.39
N HIS A 10 7.85 14.52 0.63
CA HIS A 10 8.02 15.25 1.89
C HIS A 10 8.69 16.61 1.69
N ASN A 11 9.75 16.67 0.87
CA ASN A 11 10.39 17.95 0.53
C ASN A 11 9.44 18.91 -0.19
N LEU A 12 8.58 18.42 -1.09
CA LEU A 12 7.56 19.26 -1.72
C LEU A 12 6.57 19.81 -0.67
N ILE A 13 6.06 18.97 0.24
CA ILE A 13 5.17 19.37 1.33
C ILE A 13 5.79 20.48 2.18
N LEU A 14 7.08 20.35 2.52
CA LEU A 14 7.84 21.35 3.28
C LEU A 14 7.96 22.67 2.51
N ASN A 15 8.41 22.63 1.26
CA ASN A 15 8.66 23.82 0.45
C ASN A 15 7.37 24.56 0.08
N TYR A 16 6.24 23.86 -0.10
CA TYR A 16 4.93 24.48 -0.25
C TYR A 16 4.32 24.99 1.06
N GLY A 17 4.97 24.75 2.21
CA GLY A 17 4.46 25.17 3.52
C GLY A 17 3.21 24.42 3.98
N LEU A 18 2.87 23.30 3.34
CA LEU A 18 1.65 22.54 3.63
C LEU A 18 1.68 21.90 5.01
N TYR A 19 2.87 21.56 5.51
CA TYR A 19 3.05 21.00 6.86
C TYR A 19 2.49 21.91 7.97
N ARG A 20 2.36 23.22 7.74
CA ARG A 20 1.77 24.16 8.71
C ARG A 20 0.25 24.03 8.84
N LYS A 21 -0.38 23.26 7.95
CA LYS A 21 -1.83 23.06 7.87
C LYS A 21 -2.25 21.64 8.25
N MET A 22 -1.32 20.82 8.73
CA MET A 22 -1.57 19.43 9.10
C MET A 22 -0.73 19.06 10.32
N GLU A 23 -1.21 18.10 11.10
CA GLU A 23 -0.42 17.48 12.15
C GLU A 23 0.56 16.48 11.54
N VAL A 24 1.84 16.62 11.85
CA VAL A 24 2.91 15.77 11.30
C VAL A 24 3.37 14.80 12.35
N TYR A 25 3.10 13.52 12.13
CA TYR A 25 3.50 12.45 13.04
C TYR A 25 4.74 11.74 12.52
N ARG A 26 5.64 11.37 13.45
CA ARG A 26 6.68 10.39 13.18
C ARG A 26 6.12 9.01 13.52
N PRO A 27 6.07 8.06 12.56
CA PRO A 27 5.60 6.72 12.85
C PRO A 27 6.54 6.01 13.82
N TYR A 28 5.98 5.21 14.72
CA TYR A 28 6.77 4.25 15.49
C TYR A 28 7.14 3.05 14.62
N LYS A 29 8.14 2.28 15.04
CA LYS A 29 8.51 1.03 14.37
C LYS A 29 7.58 -0.07 14.86
N ALA A 30 6.74 -0.60 13.96
CA ALA A 30 5.84 -1.71 14.29
C ALA A 30 6.62 -2.89 14.87
N ILE A 31 6.13 -3.48 15.97
CA ILE A 31 6.75 -4.65 16.59
C ILE A 31 6.32 -5.92 15.87
N ALA A 32 7.09 -7.01 16.05
CA ALA A 32 6.79 -8.29 15.41
C ALA A 32 5.36 -8.77 15.72
N ASP A 33 4.91 -8.64 16.97
CA ASP A 33 3.55 -9.02 17.41
C ASP A 33 2.44 -8.32 16.60
N GLU A 34 2.63 -7.05 16.26
CA GLU A 34 1.66 -6.32 15.43
C GLU A 34 1.67 -6.80 13.98
N MET A 35 2.84 -7.17 13.44
CA MET A 35 2.96 -7.72 12.10
C MET A 35 2.40 -9.15 12.01
N THR A 36 2.54 -9.94 13.07
CA THR A 36 2.07 -11.34 13.13
C THR A 36 0.56 -11.45 13.34
N ARG A 37 -0.15 -10.32 13.51
CA ARG A 37 -1.62 -10.31 13.44
C ARG A 37 -2.16 -10.68 12.05
N PHE A 38 -1.32 -10.56 11.02
CA PHE A 38 -1.61 -10.94 9.63
C PHE A 38 -0.62 -11.99 9.14
N HIS A 39 0.67 -11.71 9.26
CA HIS A 39 1.70 -12.60 8.76
C HIS A 39 1.94 -13.79 9.72
N CYS A 40 2.36 -14.93 9.18
CA CYS A 40 2.82 -16.01 10.05
C CYS A 40 4.12 -15.64 10.79
N ASP A 41 4.29 -16.18 12.00
CA ASP A 41 5.46 -15.98 12.85
C ASP A 41 6.76 -16.30 12.12
N GLU A 42 6.78 -17.38 11.32
CA GLU A 42 7.96 -17.78 10.57
C GLU A 42 8.35 -16.75 9.51
N TYR A 43 7.38 -16.11 8.85
CA TYR A 43 7.66 -15.07 7.87
C TYR A 43 8.22 -13.82 8.53
N VAL A 44 7.61 -13.35 9.63
CA VAL A 44 8.10 -12.15 10.33
C VAL A 44 9.51 -12.39 10.90
N LYS A 45 9.76 -13.55 11.50
CA LYS A 45 11.10 -13.95 11.95
C LYS A 45 12.09 -14.03 10.79
N PHE A 46 11.67 -14.49 9.61
CA PHE A 46 12.52 -14.50 8.42
C PHE A 46 12.91 -13.07 8.00
N ILE A 47 11.92 -12.17 7.80
CA ILE A 47 12.19 -10.79 7.39
C ILE A 47 13.04 -10.04 8.44
N GLN A 48 12.85 -10.34 9.72
CA GLN A 48 13.64 -9.75 10.80
C GLN A 48 15.13 -10.12 10.75
N ASN A 49 15.46 -11.33 10.28
CA ASN A 49 16.82 -11.88 10.33
C ASN A 49 17.57 -11.86 8.98
N ILE A 50 16.84 -11.81 7.86
CA ILE A 50 17.43 -11.82 6.53
C ILE A 50 18.21 -10.52 6.26
N ARG A 51 19.41 -10.66 5.72
CA ARG A 51 20.30 -9.57 5.32
C ARG A 51 21.03 -9.92 4.02
N PRO A 52 21.57 -8.95 3.28
CA PRO A 52 22.31 -9.23 2.05
C PRO A 52 23.52 -10.15 2.21
N ASP A 53 24.15 -10.16 3.39
CA ASP A 53 25.35 -10.94 3.70
C ASP A 53 25.06 -12.41 4.11
N ASN A 54 23.81 -12.73 4.49
CA ASN A 54 23.43 -14.07 4.95
C ASN A 54 22.43 -14.78 4.02
N ILE A 55 22.19 -14.26 2.80
CA ILE A 55 21.21 -14.80 1.84
C ILE A 55 21.38 -16.32 1.62
N VAL A 56 22.63 -16.80 1.56
CA VAL A 56 22.95 -18.21 1.28
C VAL A 56 22.36 -19.16 2.33
N ASP A 57 22.27 -18.72 3.59
CA ASP A 57 21.77 -19.52 4.71
C ASP A 57 20.23 -19.68 4.65
N PHE A 58 19.55 -18.79 3.93
CA PHE A 58 18.09 -18.69 3.90
C PHE A 58 17.46 -19.13 2.57
N ASN A 59 18.21 -19.79 1.67
CA ASN A 59 17.74 -20.19 0.32
C ASN A 59 16.36 -20.87 0.30
N LYS A 60 16.07 -21.77 1.27
CA LYS A 60 14.77 -22.44 1.37
C LYS A 60 13.63 -21.47 1.73
N GLN A 61 13.89 -20.53 2.64
CA GLN A 61 12.90 -19.55 3.08
C GLN A 61 12.67 -18.47 2.02
N ILE A 62 13.72 -18.07 1.30
CA ILE A 62 13.67 -17.16 0.14
C ILE A 62 12.69 -17.68 -0.90
N GLN A 63 12.82 -18.95 -1.30
CA GLN A 63 11.88 -19.60 -2.21
C GLN A 63 10.48 -19.73 -1.61
N ARG A 64 10.37 -20.18 -0.36
CA ARG A 64 9.08 -20.37 0.31
C ARG A 64 8.27 -19.08 0.46
N PHE A 65 8.92 -17.97 0.78
CA PHE A 65 8.28 -16.69 1.06
C PHE A 65 8.32 -15.73 -0.15
N ASN A 66 8.78 -16.21 -1.31
CA ASN A 66 8.86 -15.45 -2.55
C ASN A 66 9.61 -14.11 -2.40
N VAL A 67 10.73 -14.12 -1.68
CA VAL A 67 11.62 -12.97 -1.50
C VAL A 67 12.85 -13.18 -2.37
N GLY A 68 13.18 -12.23 -3.26
CA GLY A 68 14.20 -12.45 -4.29
C GLY A 68 14.06 -11.47 -5.46
N GLU A 69 13.64 -11.96 -6.63
CA GLU A 69 13.59 -11.17 -7.88
C GLU A 69 12.74 -9.90 -7.75
N ASP A 70 11.43 -10.04 -7.57
CA ASP A 70 10.51 -8.89 -7.49
C ASP A 70 10.55 -8.18 -6.14
N CYS A 71 10.91 -8.93 -5.09
CA CYS A 71 11.01 -8.47 -3.71
C CYS A 71 12.46 -8.62 -3.21
N PRO A 72 13.39 -7.74 -3.64
CA PRO A 72 14.81 -7.89 -3.35
C PRO A 72 15.12 -7.70 -1.86
N ILE A 73 16.13 -8.43 -1.41
CA ILE A 73 16.71 -8.27 -0.07
C ILE A 73 17.67 -7.09 -0.12
N PHE A 74 17.51 -6.14 0.81
CA PHE A 74 18.37 -4.97 0.93
C PHE A 74 18.63 -4.64 2.40
N GLU A 75 19.66 -3.83 2.64
CA GLU A 75 20.00 -3.38 3.99
C GLU A 75 18.86 -2.52 4.58
N GLY A 76 18.40 -2.89 5.77
CA GLY A 76 17.28 -2.21 6.42
C GLY A 76 15.89 -2.64 5.92
N LEU A 77 15.77 -3.78 5.22
CA LEU A 77 14.48 -4.34 4.78
C LEU A 77 13.45 -4.40 5.92
N TYR A 78 13.80 -4.99 7.05
CA TYR A 78 12.88 -5.10 8.19
C TYR A 78 12.48 -3.72 8.72
N GLU A 79 13.43 -2.81 8.89
CA GLU A 79 13.14 -1.44 9.35
C GLU A 79 12.21 -0.69 8.39
N PHE A 80 12.39 -0.87 7.09
CA PHE A 80 11.48 -0.33 6.08
C PHE A 80 10.05 -0.85 6.27
N CYS A 81 9.88 -2.16 6.48
CA CYS A 81 8.58 -2.76 6.79
C CYS A 81 7.99 -2.21 8.09
N GLN A 82 8.79 -2.08 9.16
CA GLN A 82 8.35 -1.57 10.46
C GLN A 82 7.79 -0.16 10.38
N ILE A 83 8.48 0.73 9.67
CA ILE A 83 8.06 2.14 9.51
C ILE A 83 6.82 2.23 8.62
N SER A 84 6.76 1.43 7.54
CA SER A 84 5.61 1.42 6.64
C SER A 84 4.34 0.94 7.34
N VAL A 85 4.40 -0.18 8.08
CA VAL A 85 3.27 -0.72 8.84
C VAL A 85 2.88 0.23 9.97
N GLY A 86 3.87 0.72 10.74
CA GLY A 86 3.64 1.65 11.84
C GLY A 86 2.93 2.94 11.39
N GLY A 87 3.27 3.47 10.21
CA GLY A 87 2.59 4.64 9.64
C GLY A 87 1.09 4.42 9.43
N SER A 88 0.72 3.30 8.80
CA SER A 88 -0.69 2.97 8.55
C SER A 88 -1.47 2.71 9.84
N LEU A 89 -0.86 1.98 10.80
CA LEU A 89 -1.50 1.68 12.08
C LEU A 89 -1.75 2.96 12.89
N VAL A 90 -0.75 3.85 13.01
CA VAL A 90 -0.92 5.14 13.70
C VAL A 90 -2.06 5.95 13.10
N ALA A 91 -2.14 6.02 11.76
CA ALA A 91 -3.17 6.79 11.10
C ALA A 91 -4.59 6.31 11.45
N ILE A 92 -4.85 5.00 11.37
CA ILE A 92 -6.17 4.45 11.67
C ILE A 92 -6.48 4.51 13.18
N LEU A 93 -5.50 4.17 14.03
CA LEU A 93 -5.68 4.22 15.48
C LEU A 93 -5.96 5.64 15.97
N GLU A 94 -5.29 6.66 15.41
CA GLU A 94 -5.55 8.05 15.78
C GLU A 94 -6.96 8.49 15.35
N LEU A 95 -7.41 8.10 14.16
CA LEU A 95 -8.80 8.36 13.73
C LEU A 95 -9.83 7.69 14.64
N LEU A 96 -9.57 6.45 15.07
CA LEU A 96 -10.46 5.68 15.95
C LEU A 96 -10.58 6.26 17.37
N ARG A 97 -9.71 7.19 17.78
CA ARG A 97 -9.84 7.90 19.06
C ARG A 97 -10.96 8.95 19.04
N TYR A 98 -11.22 9.52 17.87
CA TYR A 98 -12.22 10.58 17.69
C TYR A 98 -13.47 10.10 16.94
N HIS A 99 -13.35 9.02 16.18
CA HIS A 99 -14.42 8.48 15.35
C HIS A 99 -14.78 7.05 15.78
N GLN A 100 -16.09 6.81 15.96
CA GLN A 100 -16.59 5.47 16.29
C GLN A 100 -16.26 4.46 15.19
N ARG A 101 -16.37 4.89 13.92
CA ARG A 101 -16.14 4.10 12.72
C ARG A 101 -15.23 4.83 11.74
N VAL A 102 -14.33 4.10 11.08
CA VAL A 102 -13.40 4.59 10.05
C VAL A 102 -13.64 3.82 8.74
N LEU A 103 -13.68 4.54 7.62
CA LEU A 103 -13.71 3.95 6.29
C LEU A 103 -12.33 4.10 5.65
N TYR A 104 -11.70 2.98 5.31
CA TYR A 104 -10.46 2.89 4.54
C TYR A 104 -10.80 2.65 3.07
N ILE A 105 -10.34 3.54 2.18
CA ILE A 105 -10.52 3.40 0.74
C ILE A 105 -9.14 3.22 0.10
N ASP A 106 -8.93 2.10 -0.59
CA ASP A 106 -7.71 1.77 -1.32
C ASP A 106 -7.95 1.89 -2.82
N ILE A 107 -7.16 2.72 -3.48
CA ILE A 107 -7.19 2.98 -4.92
C ILE A 107 -5.93 2.47 -5.63
N ASN A 108 -5.15 1.63 -4.96
CA ASN A 108 -4.01 0.96 -5.55
C ASN A 108 -4.47 -0.06 -6.60
N ILE A 109 -3.69 -0.23 -7.67
CA ILE A 109 -3.97 -1.23 -8.69
C ILE A 109 -3.91 -2.67 -8.13
N HIS A 110 -3.21 -2.90 -7.03
CA HIS A 110 -3.18 -4.17 -6.29
C HIS A 110 -4.15 -4.11 -5.12
N HIS A 111 -4.72 -5.25 -4.74
CA HIS A 111 -5.59 -5.35 -3.57
C HIS A 111 -4.86 -4.92 -2.29
N GLY A 112 -5.53 -4.15 -1.44
CA GLY A 112 -5.07 -3.75 -0.10
C GLY A 112 -5.27 -4.83 0.96
N ASP A 113 -4.92 -6.08 0.64
CA ASP A 113 -5.20 -7.29 1.42
C ASP A 113 -4.72 -7.23 2.88
N GLY A 114 -3.52 -6.71 3.12
CA GLY A 114 -2.98 -6.59 4.48
C GLY A 114 -3.78 -5.64 5.38
N VAL A 115 -4.39 -4.58 4.82
CA VAL A 115 -5.23 -3.66 5.60
C VAL A 115 -6.62 -4.26 5.80
N GLU A 116 -7.18 -4.91 4.78
CA GLU A 116 -8.47 -5.63 4.89
C GLU A 116 -8.42 -6.68 6.00
N GLU A 117 -7.37 -7.51 6.04
CA GLU A 117 -7.28 -8.58 7.03
C GLU A 117 -6.98 -8.05 8.45
N ALA A 118 -6.11 -7.02 8.58
CA ALA A 118 -5.78 -6.43 9.89
C ALA A 118 -7.01 -5.89 10.65
N PHE A 119 -8.06 -5.52 9.91
CA PHE A 119 -9.32 -5.01 10.44
C PHE A 119 -10.52 -5.94 10.18
N TYR A 120 -10.28 -7.17 9.73
CA TYR A 120 -11.32 -8.12 9.33
C TYR A 120 -12.30 -8.48 10.45
N ILE A 121 -11.80 -8.54 11.68
CA ILE A 121 -12.59 -8.95 12.86
C ILE A 121 -13.22 -7.77 13.62
N THR A 122 -13.13 -6.55 13.12
CA THR A 122 -13.71 -5.36 13.78
C THR A 122 -14.78 -4.71 12.91
N ASP A 123 -15.88 -4.28 13.54
CA ASP A 123 -16.94 -3.49 12.92
C ASP A 123 -16.65 -1.99 12.92
N ARG A 124 -15.55 -1.58 13.56
CA ARG A 124 -15.14 -0.17 13.66
C ARG A 124 -14.38 0.33 12.44
N VAL A 125 -13.89 -0.57 11.58
CA VAL A 125 -13.14 -0.21 10.38
C VAL A 125 -13.72 -0.98 9.20
N MET A 126 -14.12 -0.24 8.16
CA MET A 126 -14.56 -0.82 6.89
C MET A 126 -13.46 -0.57 5.84
N THR A 127 -13.10 -1.60 5.07
CA THR A 127 -12.05 -1.52 4.05
C THR A 127 -12.65 -1.71 2.66
N ILE A 128 -12.50 -0.72 1.78
CA ILE A 128 -12.94 -0.79 0.39
C ILE A 128 -11.73 -0.64 -0.51
N SER A 129 -11.38 -1.66 -1.30
CA SER A 129 -10.31 -1.59 -2.30
C SER A 129 -10.86 -1.66 -3.72
N PHE A 130 -10.26 -0.89 -4.63
CA PHE A 130 -10.50 -0.94 -6.06
C PHE A 130 -9.21 -1.37 -6.75
N HIS A 131 -9.15 -2.59 -7.26
CA HIS A 131 -7.91 -3.18 -7.76
C HIS A 131 -8.14 -4.11 -8.96
N LYS A 132 -7.03 -4.50 -9.60
CA LYS A 132 -7.03 -5.50 -10.67
C LYS A 132 -7.09 -6.90 -10.10
N PHE A 133 -7.96 -7.71 -10.67
CA PHE A 133 -8.28 -9.06 -10.20
C PHE A 133 -8.22 -10.05 -11.37
N GLY A 134 -7.73 -11.27 -11.11
CA GLY A 134 -7.50 -12.33 -12.10
C GLY A 134 -6.13 -12.24 -12.76
N GLU A 135 -5.31 -13.28 -12.57
CA GLU A 135 -3.91 -13.36 -13.03
C GLU A 135 -3.09 -12.10 -12.66
N TYR A 136 -3.38 -11.53 -11.49
CA TYR A 136 -2.75 -10.30 -11.02
C TYR A 136 -2.50 -10.38 -9.52
N PHE A 137 -1.30 -9.99 -9.11
CA PHE A 137 -0.93 -9.96 -7.69
C PHE A 137 -1.85 -9.00 -6.90
N PRO A 138 -2.25 -9.32 -5.66
CA PRO A 138 -1.92 -10.52 -4.87
C PRO A 138 -2.83 -11.73 -5.11
N ASP A 139 -3.77 -11.65 -6.06
CA ASP A 139 -4.79 -12.67 -6.35
C ASP A 139 -5.74 -12.95 -5.16
N THR A 140 -5.96 -11.94 -4.32
CA THR A 140 -6.97 -11.87 -3.26
C THR A 140 -7.99 -10.76 -3.56
N GLY A 141 -9.02 -10.59 -2.72
CA GLY A 141 -10.04 -9.55 -2.94
C GLY A 141 -11.15 -9.94 -3.92
N ASP A 142 -11.41 -11.24 -4.09
CA ASP A 142 -12.53 -11.73 -4.90
C ASP A 142 -13.87 -11.29 -4.28
N LEU A 143 -14.82 -10.88 -5.15
CA LEU A 143 -16.20 -10.52 -4.79
C LEU A 143 -16.96 -11.60 -4.03
N ARG A 144 -16.48 -12.85 -4.02
CA ARG A 144 -17.12 -13.96 -3.31
C ARG A 144 -16.73 -14.02 -1.84
N PHE A 145 -15.60 -13.43 -1.45
CA PHE A 145 -15.15 -13.38 -0.06
C PHE A 145 -15.65 -12.08 0.56
N THR A 146 -16.87 -12.11 1.09
CA THR A 146 -17.59 -10.92 1.56
C THR A 146 -18.01 -11.07 3.02
N ASN A 147 -17.31 -10.38 3.93
CA ASN A 147 -17.73 -10.27 5.33
C ASN A 147 -17.80 -8.78 5.68
N MET A 148 -18.99 -8.26 5.99
CA MET A 148 -19.36 -6.95 6.60
C MET A 148 -18.51 -5.66 6.31
N ALA A 149 -17.57 -5.70 5.38
CA ALA A 149 -16.68 -4.64 4.93
C ALA A 149 -16.59 -4.65 3.39
N THR A 150 -17.63 -5.15 2.72
CA THR A 150 -17.48 -5.62 1.35
C THR A 150 -17.45 -4.49 0.33
N GLN A 151 -16.37 -4.52 -0.46
CA GLN A 151 -16.02 -3.67 -1.59
C GLN A 151 -17.14 -3.56 -2.64
N ILE A 152 -17.29 -2.37 -3.22
CA ILE A 152 -18.11 -2.14 -4.42
C ILE A 152 -17.18 -2.27 -5.64
N LYS A 153 -17.44 -3.23 -6.52
CA LYS A 153 -16.66 -3.43 -7.76
C LYS A 153 -16.80 -2.24 -8.71
N ALA A 154 -15.69 -1.78 -9.26
CA ALA A 154 -15.66 -1.22 -10.62
C ALA A 154 -14.78 -2.17 -11.46
N ASN A 155 -15.34 -2.79 -12.50
CA ASN A 155 -14.54 -3.59 -13.45
C ASN A 155 -13.48 -2.68 -14.08
N LEU A 156 -12.24 -3.15 -14.27
CA LEU A 156 -11.18 -2.28 -14.80
C LEU A 156 -11.41 -1.75 -16.22
N ASP A 157 -12.18 -2.46 -17.04
CA ASP A 157 -12.65 -1.96 -18.35
C ASP A 157 -13.56 -0.71 -18.22
N GLU A 158 -14.13 -0.52 -17.04
CA GLU A 158 -14.89 0.66 -16.61
C GLU A 158 -13.99 1.63 -15.83
N TYR A 159 -13.00 1.16 -15.07
CA TYR A 159 -12.01 1.97 -14.31
C TYR A 159 -11.12 2.82 -15.21
N ASP A 160 -10.55 2.26 -16.29
CA ASP A 160 -9.72 3.04 -17.23
C ASP A 160 -10.54 4.15 -17.89
N ARG A 161 -11.82 3.89 -18.20
CA ARG A 161 -12.77 4.90 -18.71
C ARG A 161 -13.19 5.91 -17.65
N LEU A 162 -13.48 5.47 -16.43
CA LEU A 162 -13.93 6.30 -15.31
C LEU A 162 -12.84 7.19 -14.73
N ILE A 163 -11.59 6.74 -14.67
CA ILE A 163 -10.44 7.56 -14.30
C ILE A 163 -10.25 8.65 -15.36
N ASP A 164 -10.23 8.29 -16.65
CA ASP A 164 -10.08 9.28 -17.73
C ASP A 164 -11.23 10.29 -17.75
N GLU A 165 -12.47 9.84 -17.51
CA GLU A 165 -13.66 10.68 -17.48
C GLU A 165 -13.75 11.55 -16.21
N ARG A 166 -13.40 11.01 -15.03
CA ARG A 166 -13.43 11.75 -13.76
C ARG A 166 -12.23 12.68 -13.59
N VAL A 167 -11.05 12.34 -14.10
CA VAL A 167 -9.92 13.29 -14.21
C VAL A 167 -10.30 14.47 -15.10
N ARG A 168 -11.04 14.24 -16.19
CA ARG A 168 -11.61 15.32 -17.04
C ARG A 168 -12.68 16.15 -16.34
N LEU A 169 -13.51 15.55 -15.48
CA LEU A 169 -14.54 16.24 -14.70
C LEU A 169 -13.95 17.09 -13.56
N ILE A 170 -12.94 16.58 -12.84
CA ILE A 170 -12.26 17.28 -11.73
C ILE A 170 -11.40 18.44 -12.25
N HIS A 171 -10.81 18.32 -13.45
CA HIS A 171 -9.93 19.34 -14.04
C HIS A 171 -10.59 20.25 -15.08
N GLY A 172 -11.92 20.18 -15.22
CA GLY A 172 -12.74 21.14 -15.96
C GLY A 172 -12.16 21.61 -17.29
N LYS A 173 -12.32 20.84 -18.37
CA LYS A 173 -12.09 21.25 -19.78
C LYS A 173 -10.87 22.16 -20.05
N LYS A 174 -9.74 22.03 -19.34
CA LYS A 174 -8.47 22.56 -19.81
C LYS A 174 -7.69 21.44 -20.46
N SER A 175 -7.65 21.51 -21.79
CA SER A 175 -6.87 20.65 -22.68
C SER A 175 -5.45 20.45 -22.15
N PHE A 176 -5.18 19.28 -21.57
CA PHE A 176 -3.82 18.78 -21.45
C PHE A 176 -3.49 18.12 -22.79
N ARG A 177 -2.63 18.77 -23.58
CA ARG A 177 -1.89 18.09 -24.65
C ARG A 177 -1.08 16.99 -23.97
N THR A 178 -1.47 15.75 -24.20
CA THR A 178 -0.62 14.61 -23.93
C THR A 178 0.68 14.81 -24.73
N TYR A 179 1.80 14.96 -24.02
CA TYR A 179 3.12 14.85 -24.63
C TYR A 179 3.31 13.39 -25.01
N ARG A 180 2.75 12.99 -26.16
CA ARG A 180 3.25 11.83 -26.89
C ARG A 180 4.67 12.18 -27.31
N SER A 181 5.65 11.42 -26.82
CA SER A 181 6.99 11.42 -27.38
C SER A 181 6.87 11.13 -28.87
N LYS A 182 7.00 12.17 -29.71
CA LYS A 182 7.26 11.96 -31.13
C LYS A 182 8.59 11.23 -31.21
N GLY A 183 8.57 10.00 -31.71
CA GLY A 183 9.75 9.34 -32.23
C GLY A 183 10.46 10.32 -33.16
N ARG A 184 11.75 10.53 -32.90
CA ARG A 184 12.63 11.16 -33.87
C ARG A 184 12.85 10.12 -34.96
N ASP A 185 12.26 10.35 -36.11
CA ASP A 185 12.77 9.83 -37.36
C ASP A 185 13.45 11.02 -38.07
N ARG A 186 14.77 10.97 -38.10
CA ARG A 186 15.67 11.69 -38.99
C ARG A 186 16.75 10.69 -39.37
#